data_AF-A0A4D6S2M1-F1
#
_entry.id   AF-A0A4D6S2M1-F1
#
_cell.length_a   1.000
_cell.length_b   1.000
_cell.length_c   1.000
_cell.angle_alpha   90.00
_cell.angle_beta   90.00
_cell.angle_gamma   90.00
#
_symmetry.space_group_name_H-M   'P 1'
#
loop_
_entity.id
_entity.type
_entity.pdbx_description
1 polymer ?
#
loop_
_entity_poly.entity_id
_entity_poly.type
_entity_poly.pdbx_seq_one_letter_code
_entity_poly.pdbx_strand_id
1 'polypeptide(L)'
;MGKNEFLTPKAIANRIKAKGLQKLRWYCQMCQKQCRDENGFKCHCMSESHQRQMQIFGQNPDRIVEGYSEEFEELFLEHMKRSHRSSRIQATVVYNEYIADRHHVHMNSTRWATLTEFVKHLGRTGKCKVEETPKGWFITYIDRDSETLFKEKQKNKRLRADIVEEEKQEREIRRQIEKAEQLMPLTKGEEAEKEKGEPLPLSKPDNGKIAFA
;
A
#
# COMPACT_ATOMS: atom_id res chain seq x y z
N MET A 1 -40.75 -29.43 2.11
CA MET A 1 -39.48 -28.76 2.49
C MET A 1 -39.69 -27.26 2.38
N GLY A 2 -39.86 -26.55 3.50
CA GLY A 2 -40.18 -25.11 3.51
C GLY A 2 -39.05 -24.24 2.94
N LYS A 3 -39.43 -23.22 2.17
CA LYS A 3 -38.50 -22.23 1.61
C LYS A 3 -37.79 -21.50 2.75
N ASN A 4 -36.46 -21.62 2.82
CA ASN A 4 -35.66 -20.87 3.79
C ASN A 4 -35.60 -19.40 3.33
N GLU A 5 -36.62 -18.61 3.66
CA GLU A 5 -36.62 -17.18 3.40
C GLU A 5 -35.52 -16.47 4.19
N PHE A 6 -35.08 -15.32 3.68
CA PHE A 6 -33.91 -14.58 4.16
C PHE A 6 -33.91 -14.35 5.67
N LEU A 7 -35.08 -14.13 6.29
CA LEU A 7 -35.23 -13.82 7.71
C LEU A 7 -35.48 -15.04 8.62
N THR A 8 -35.46 -16.26 8.08
CA THR A 8 -35.66 -17.45 8.92
C THR A 8 -34.53 -17.61 9.95
N PRO A 9 -34.81 -18.10 11.17
CA PRO A 9 -33.78 -18.36 12.18
C PRO A 9 -32.64 -19.25 11.66
N LYS A 10 -32.95 -20.18 10.75
CA LYS A 10 -31.97 -21.03 10.06
C LYS A 10 -31.07 -20.23 9.10
N ALA A 11 -31.64 -19.32 8.29
CA ALA A 11 -30.87 -18.46 7.40
C ALA A 11 -29.98 -17.48 8.18
N ILE A 12 -30.47 -16.94 9.29
CA ILE A 12 -29.71 -16.06 10.19
C ILE A 12 -28.58 -16.84 10.87
N ALA A 13 -28.86 -18.00 11.44
CA ALA A 13 -27.84 -18.86 12.07
C ALA A 13 -26.75 -19.28 11.06
N ASN A 14 -27.13 -19.58 9.82
CA ASN A 14 -26.17 -19.89 8.76
C ASN A 14 -25.31 -18.68 8.39
N ARG A 15 -25.89 -17.47 8.32
CA ARG A 15 -25.12 -16.24 8.09
C ARG A 15 -24.17 -15.91 9.22
N ILE A 16 -24.62 -16.05 10.48
CA ILE A 16 -23.77 -15.85 11.66
C ILE A 16 -22.62 -16.86 11.66
N LYS A 17 -22.89 -18.14 11.40
CA LYS A 17 -21.85 -19.17 11.28
C LYS A 17 -20.92 -18.89 10.10
N ALA A 18 -21.42 -18.29 9.03
CA ALA A 18 -20.62 -17.85 7.91
C ALA A 18 -19.83 -16.56 8.20
N LYS A 19 -20.04 -15.82 9.29
CA LYS A 19 -19.17 -14.67 9.59
C LYS A 19 -17.75 -15.14 9.92
N GLY A 20 -16.75 -14.44 9.40
CA GLY A 20 -15.32 -14.73 9.59
C GLY A 20 -14.69 -15.52 8.44
N LEU A 21 -13.35 -15.41 8.37
CA LEU A 21 -12.53 -16.11 7.38
C LEU A 21 -12.48 -17.60 7.73
N GLN A 22 -13.10 -18.44 6.90
CA GLN A 22 -13.07 -19.89 7.08
C GLN A 22 -11.79 -20.46 6.45
N LYS A 23 -11.45 -21.73 6.77
CA LYS A 23 -10.27 -22.36 6.18
C LYS A 23 -10.43 -22.43 4.65
N LEU A 24 -9.49 -21.81 3.94
CA LEU A 24 -9.45 -21.79 2.47
C LEU A 24 -9.36 -23.19 1.85
N ARG A 25 -8.90 -24.19 2.62
CA ARG A 25 -8.86 -25.61 2.21
C ARG A 25 -10.22 -26.14 1.73
N TRP A 26 -11.33 -25.57 2.21
CA TRP A 26 -12.68 -26.02 1.85
C TRP A 26 -13.40 -25.03 0.92
N TYR A 27 -12.65 -24.19 0.20
CA TYR A 27 -13.20 -23.28 -0.80
C TYR A 27 -12.99 -23.85 -2.20
N CYS A 28 -14.01 -23.71 -3.06
CA CYS A 28 -13.93 -24.06 -4.47
C CYS A 28 -13.98 -22.79 -5.32
N GLN A 29 -12.87 -22.46 -5.99
CA GLN A 29 -12.79 -21.29 -6.87
C GLN A 29 -13.74 -21.41 -8.06
N MET A 30 -13.76 -22.58 -8.69
CA MET A 30 -14.56 -22.85 -9.89
C MET A 30 -16.07 -22.68 -9.65
N CYS A 31 -16.51 -22.83 -8.41
CA CYS A 31 -17.90 -22.63 -8.02
C CYS A 31 -18.11 -21.41 -7.11
N GLN A 32 -17.04 -20.63 -6.86
CA GLN A 32 -16.97 -19.53 -5.89
C GLN A 32 -17.67 -19.86 -4.57
N LYS A 33 -17.45 -21.08 -4.06
CA LYS A 33 -18.23 -21.66 -2.96
C LYS A 33 -17.35 -22.03 -1.78
N GLN A 34 -17.58 -21.37 -0.65
CA GLN A 34 -17.01 -21.76 0.64
C GLN A 34 -17.83 -22.90 1.26
N CYS A 35 -17.19 -24.06 1.45
CA CYS A 35 -17.73 -25.16 2.23
C CYS A 35 -17.27 -25.05 3.70
N ARG A 36 -18.10 -25.59 4.61
CA ARG A 36 -17.92 -25.42 6.06
C ARG A 36 -16.86 -26.35 6.65
N ASP A 37 -16.77 -27.55 6.12
CA ASP A 37 -15.96 -28.66 6.60
C ASP A 37 -15.56 -29.57 5.43
N GLU A 38 -14.74 -30.57 5.75
CA GLU A 38 -14.25 -31.53 4.77
C GLU A 38 -15.38 -32.33 4.11
N ASN A 39 -16.38 -32.75 4.89
CA ASN A 39 -17.51 -33.52 4.39
C ASN A 39 -18.38 -32.69 3.42
N GLY A 40 -18.67 -31.43 3.76
CA GLY A 40 -19.37 -30.51 2.88
C GLY A 40 -18.61 -30.24 1.59
N PHE A 41 -17.28 -30.16 1.66
CA PHE A 41 -16.45 -30.02 0.46
C PHE A 41 -16.48 -31.28 -0.41
N LYS A 42 -16.37 -32.47 0.17
CA LYS A 42 -16.53 -33.75 -0.57
C LYS A 42 -17.88 -33.85 -1.26
N CYS A 43 -18.97 -33.56 -0.55
CA CYS A 43 -20.32 -33.54 -1.13
C CYS A 43 -20.45 -32.50 -2.25
N HIS A 44 -19.78 -31.34 -2.11
CA HIS A 44 -19.74 -30.35 -3.17
C HIS A 44 -18.99 -30.85 -4.41
N CYS A 45 -17.83 -31.48 -4.27
CA CYS A 45 -17.07 -32.05 -5.38
C CYS A 45 -17.86 -33.14 -6.13
N MET A 46 -18.69 -33.90 -5.41
CA MET A 46 -19.56 -34.93 -6.01
C MET A 46 -20.84 -34.36 -6.64
N SER A 47 -21.14 -33.08 -6.46
CA SER A 47 -22.37 -32.47 -6.99
C SER A 47 -22.30 -32.23 -8.49
N GLU A 48 -23.42 -32.41 -9.18
CA GLU A 48 -23.53 -32.23 -10.64
C GLU A 48 -23.14 -30.82 -11.09
N SER A 49 -23.41 -29.78 -10.28
CA SER A 49 -23.02 -28.41 -10.60
C SER A 49 -21.51 -28.23 -10.61
N HIS A 50 -20.79 -28.83 -9.64
CA HIS A 50 -19.34 -28.83 -9.63
C HIS A 50 -18.77 -29.62 -10.81
N GLN A 51 -19.31 -30.81 -11.08
CA GLN A 51 -18.87 -31.65 -12.19
C GLN A 51 -19.03 -30.94 -13.55
N ARG A 52 -20.13 -30.21 -13.75
CA ARG A 52 -20.32 -29.37 -14.95
C ARG A 52 -19.25 -28.29 -15.07
N GLN A 53 -18.92 -27.60 -13.96
CA GLN A 53 -17.84 -26.62 -13.97
C GLN A 53 -16.48 -27.27 -14.27
N MET A 54 -16.24 -28.49 -13.81
CA MET A 54 -15.01 -29.23 -14.11
C MET A 54 -14.92 -29.65 -15.58
N GLN A 55 -16.05 -29.99 -16.21
CA GLN A 55 -16.09 -30.26 -17.65
C GLN A 55 -15.74 -29.01 -18.47
N ILE A 56 -16.27 -27.85 -18.08
CA ILE A 56 -15.93 -26.57 -18.72
C ILE A 56 -14.44 -26.26 -18.54
N PHE A 57 -13.91 -26.48 -17.33
CA PHE A 57 -12.49 -26.32 -17.07
C PHE A 57 -11.62 -27.25 -17.93
N GLY A 58 -12.01 -28.51 -18.07
CA GLY A 58 -11.29 -29.48 -18.90
C GLY A 58 -11.25 -29.14 -20.39
N GLN A 59 -12.20 -28.33 -20.89
CA GLN A 59 -12.20 -27.89 -22.29
C GLN A 59 -11.16 -26.81 -22.56
N ASN A 60 -10.96 -25.87 -21.63
CA ASN A 60 -10.05 -24.74 -21.79
C ASN A 60 -9.43 -24.32 -20.44
N PRO A 61 -8.51 -25.13 -19.88
CA PRO A 61 -7.94 -24.85 -18.56
C PRO A 61 -7.10 -23.56 -18.56
N ASP A 62 -6.28 -23.35 -19.59
CA ASP A 62 -5.36 -22.23 -19.67
C ASP A 62 -6.09 -20.88 -19.62
N ARG A 63 -7.15 -20.72 -20.42
CA ARG A 63 -7.96 -19.50 -20.46
C ARG A 63 -8.58 -19.16 -19.09
N ILE A 64 -9.03 -20.17 -18.35
CA ILE A 64 -9.67 -19.95 -17.04
C ILE A 64 -8.61 -19.57 -16.00
N VAL A 65 -7.46 -20.25 -16.00
CA VAL A 65 -6.35 -19.93 -15.09
C VAL A 65 -5.78 -18.55 -15.40
N GLU A 66 -5.68 -18.17 -16.67
CA GLU A 66 -5.30 -16.82 -17.09
C GLU A 66 -6.28 -15.77 -16.57
N GLY A 67 -7.59 -15.98 -16.75
CA GLY A 67 -8.61 -15.07 -16.23
C GLY A 67 -8.51 -14.88 -14.72
N TYR A 68 -8.34 -15.96 -13.95
CA TYR A 68 -8.11 -15.84 -12.50
C TYR A 68 -6.79 -15.15 -12.15
N SER A 69 -5.76 -15.34 -12.97
CA SER A 69 -4.46 -14.69 -12.75
C SER A 69 -4.54 -13.18 -12.99
N GLU A 70 -5.25 -12.76 -14.03
CA GLU A 70 -5.51 -11.35 -14.34
C GLU A 70 -6.34 -10.68 -13.23
N GLU A 71 -7.45 -11.31 -12.84
CA GLU A 71 -8.33 -10.81 -11.76
C GLU A 71 -7.58 -10.72 -10.42
N PHE A 72 -6.77 -11.74 -10.08
CA PHE A 72 -5.95 -11.73 -8.88
C PHE A 72 -4.94 -10.57 -8.90
N GLU A 73 -4.24 -10.38 -10.02
CA GLU A 73 -3.24 -9.33 -10.14
C GLU A 73 -3.87 -7.93 -10.06
N GLU A 74 -5.00 -7.72 -10.74
CA GLU A 74 -5.74 -6.46 -10.70
C GLU A 74 -6.21 -6.13 -9.28
N LEU A 75 -6.89 -7.05 -8.61
CA LEU A 75 -7.40 -6.84 -7.25
C LEU A 75 -6.26 -6.65 -6.23
N PHE A 76 -5.14 -7.39 -6.39
CA PHE A 76 -3.97 -7.22 -5.53
C PHE A 76 -3.34 -5.83 -5.69
N LEU A 77 -3.22 -5.35 -6.94
CA LEU A 77 -2.68 -4.01 -7.22
C LEU A 77 -3.66 -2.90 -6.80
N GLU A 78 -4.97 -3.12 -6.92
CA GLU A 78 -5.98 -2.19 -6.42
C GLU A 78 -5.89 -2.06 -4.90
N HIS A 79 -5.73 -3.19 -4.17
CA HIS A 79 -5.49 -3.17 -2.73
C HIS A 79 -4.22 -2.42 -2.38
N MET A 80 -3.12 -2.67 -3.10
CA MET A 80 -1.86 -1.93 -2.94
C MET A 80 -2.03 -0.43 -3.20
N LYS A 81 -2.75 -0.04 -4.25
CA LYS A 81 -2.99 1.36 -4.61
C LYS A 81 -3.79 2.09 -3.53
N ARG A 82 -4.77 1.41 -2.92
CA ARG A 82 -5.64 1.98 -1.88
C ARG A 82 -4.96 2.08 -0.52
N SER A 83 -4.27 1.02 -0.10
CA SER A 83 -3.72 0.89 1.25
C SER A 83 -2.25 1.36 1.34
N HIS A 84 -1.47 1.15 0.28
CA HIS A 84 0.00 1.14 0.31
C HIS A 84 0.64 1.82 -0.92
N ARG A 85 0.14 3.02 -1.27
CA ARG A 85 0.48 3.70 -2.54
C ARG A 85 1.97 3.96 -2.76
N SER A 86 2.70 4.37 -1.72
CA SER A 86 4.12 4.74 -1.80
C SER A 86 4.97 4.12 -0.68
N SER A 87 4.40 3.20 0.08
CA SER A 87 5.06 2.53 1.19
C SER A 87 5.85 1.30 0.71
N ARG A 88 6.98 1.06 1.36
CA ARG A 88 7.74 -0.19 1.24
C ARG A 88 7.25 -1.16 2.29
N ILE A 89 6.63 -2.26 1.87
CA ILE A 89 5.97 -3.20 2.77
C ILE A 89 6.33 -4.64 2.41
N GLN A 90 6.34 -5.51 3.41
CA GLN A 90 6.58 -6.93 3.19
C GLN A 90 5.41 -7.56 2.42
N ALA A 91 5.72 -8.32 1.37
CA ALA A 91 4.71 -8.94 0.50
C ALA A 91 3.70 -9.82 1.27
N THR A 92 4.17 -10.52 2.31
CA THR A 92 3.31 -11.37 3.16
C THR A 92 2.24 -10.57 3.89
N VAL A 93 2.56 -9.36 4.35
CA VAL A 93 1.61 -8.49 5.04
C VAL A 93 0.50 -8.07 4.09
N VAL A 94 0.87 -7.59 2.89
CA VAL A 94 -0.08 -7.20 1.84
C VAL A 94 -0.96 -8.38 1.44
N TYR A 95 -0.38 -9.56 1.26
CA TYR A 95 -1.13 -10.76 0.91
C TYR A 95 -2.13 -11.15 2.01
N ASN A 96 -1.74 -11.05 3.29
CA ASN A 96 -2.64 -11.34 4.41
C ASN A 96 -3.81 -10.36 4.49
N GLU A 97 -3.58 -9.08 4.18
CA GLU A 97 -4.64 -8.09 4.09
C GLU A 97 -5.56 -8.34 2.88
N TYR A 98 -4.99 -8.73 1.74
CA TYR A 98 -5.74 -9.08 0.53
C TYR A 98 -6.71 -10.25 0.78
N ILE A 99 -6.24 -11.33 1.41
CA ILE A 99 -7.08 -12.50 1.73
C ILE A 99 -8.07 -12.25 2.88
N ALA A 100 -8.02 -11.08 3.52
CA ALA A 100 -9.01 -10.72 4.54
C ALA A 100 -10.39 -10.46 3.92
N ASP A 101 -10.46 -10.05 2.65
CA ASP A 101 -11.71 -10.05 1.89
C ASP A 101 -12.19 -11.49 1.69
N ARG A 102 -13.49 -11.73 1.73
CA ARG A 102 -14.08 -13.05 1.52
C ARG A 102 -14.12 -13.46 0.05
N HIS A 103 -14.24 -12.49 -0.85
CA HIS A 103 -14.46 -12.73 -2.28
C HIS A 103 -13.17 -12.53 -3.09
N HIS A 104 -12.01 -12.60 -2.42
CA HIS A 104 -10.73 -12.58 -3.11
C HIS A 104 -10.55 -13.83 -3.98
N VAL A 105 -9.77 -13.69 -5.05
CA VAL A 105 -9.32 -14.84 -5.84
C VAL A 105 -8.23 -15.55 -5.07
N HIS A 106 -8.39 -16.86 -4.87
CA HIS A 106 -7.37 -17.62 -4.17
C HIS A 106 -6.13 -17.80 -5.05
N MET A 107 -4.94 -17.54 -4.50
CA MET A 107 -3.67 -17.65 -5.23
C MET A 107 -3.47 -19.04 -5.86
N ASN A 108 -3.92 -20.11 -5.19
CA ASN A 108 -3.83 -21.49 -5.71
C ASN A 108 -4.58 -21.70 -7.04
N SER A 109 -5.49 -20.80 -7.39
CA SER A 109 -6.29 -20.86 -8.63
C SER A 109 -5.64 -20.09 -9.78
N THR A 110 -4.50 -19.45 -9.52
CA THR A 110 -3.74 -18.65 -10.50
C THR A 110 -2.55 -19.44 -11.02
N ARG A 111 -1.84 -18.88 -12.01
CA ARG A 111 -0.59 -19.44 -12.54
C ARG A 111 0.57 -19.43 -11.53
N TRP A 112 0.46 -18.71 -10.42
CA TRP A 112 1.54 -18.56 -9.44
C TRP A 112 1.34 -19.52 -8.27
N ALA A 113 2.25 -20.48 -8.11
CA ALA A 113 2.16 -21.47 -7.05
C ALA A 113 2.54 -20.89 -5.67
N THR A 114 3.34 -19.83 -5.65
CA THR A 114 3.83 -19.20 -4.42
C THR A 114 3.79 -17.69 -4.51
N LEU A 115 3.66 -17.03 -3.34
CA LEU A 115 3.70 -15.57 -3.24
C LEU A 115 5.02 -15.01 -3.80
N THR A 116 6.13 -15.70 -3.59
CA THR A 116 7.43 -15.29 -4.13
C THR A 116 7.46 -15.27 -5.65
N GLU A 117 6.83 -16.24 -6.31
CA GLU A 117 6.74 -16.28 -7.76
C GLU A 117 5.91 -15.11 -8.30
N PHE A 118 4.77 -14.83 -7.66
CA PHE A 118 3.94 -13.68 -7.98
C PHE A 118 4.69 -12.35 -7.77
N VAL A 119 5.40 -12.19 -6.66
CA VAL A 119 6.20 -10.98 -6.38
C VAL A 119 7.30 -10.80 -7.44
N LYS A 120 8.00 -11.87 -7.82
CA LYS A 120 8.97 -11.84 -8.92
C LYS A 120 8.33 -11.43 -10.24
N HIS A 121 7.11 -11.91 -10.52
CA HIS A 121 6.35 -11.49 -11.70
C HIS A 121 6.05 -9.99 -11.69
N LEU A 122 5.58 -9.43 -10.57
CA LEU A 122 5.33 -7.99 -10.43
C LEU A 122 6.59 -7.13 -10.65
N GLY A 123 7.75 -7.65 -10.23
CA GLY A 123 9.04 -7.03 -10.51
C GLY A 123 9.41 -7.05 -11.99
N ARG A 124 9.19 -8.18 -12.67
CA ARG A 124 9.45 -8.32 -14.13
C ARG A 124 8.53 -7.45 -14.98
N THR A 125 7.25 -7.33 -14.61
CA THR A 125 6.29 -6.45 -15.30
C THR A 125 6.49 -4.97 -14.97
N GLY A 126 7.32 -4.67 -13.96
CA GLY A 126 7.63 -3.32 -13.50
C GLY A 126 6.44 -2.61 -12.87
N LYS A 127 5.44 -3.36 -12.38
CA LYS A 127 4.28 -2.80 -11.65
C LYS A 127 4.63 -2.46 -10.20
N CYS A 128 5.54 -3.24 -9.62
CA CYS A 128 6.09 -2.99 -8.29
C CYS A 128 7.62 -3.02 -8.32
N LYS A 129 8.24 -2.19 -7.49
CA LYS A 129 9.66 -2.33 -7.14
C LYS A 129 9.77 -3.43 -6.09
N VAL A 130 10.61 -4.42 -6.35
CA VAL A 130 10.78 -5.61 -5.51
C VAL A 130 12.18 -5.65 -4.95
N GLU A 131 12.30 -5.88 -3.64
CA GLU A 131 13.57 -5.99 -2.93
C GLU A 131 13.59 -7.24 -2.06
N GLU A 132 14.61 -8.08 -2.22
CA GLU A 132 14.83 -9.26 -1.37
C GLU A 132 15.70 -8.89 -0.18
N THR A 133 15.24 -9.22 1.02
CA THR A 133 15.99 -9.01 2.27
C THR A 133 16.01 -10.31 3.07
N PRO A 134 16.90 -10.46 4.06
CA PRO A 134 16.91 -11.63 4.95
C PRO A 134 15.58 -11.83 5.71
N LYS A 135 14.78 -10.76 5.88
CA LYS A 135 13.46 -10.80 6.53
C LYS A 135 12.33 -11.18 5.56
N GLY A 136 12.63 -11.39 4.28
CA GLY A 136 11.67 -11.74 3.23
C GLY A 136 11.58 -10.69 2.12
N TRP A 137 10.53 -10.81 1.31
CA TRP A 137 10.29 -9.99 0.13
C TRP A 137 9.57 -8.70 0.47
N PHE A 138 10.13 -7.57 0.05
CA PHE A 138 9.52 -6.24 0.14
C PHE A 138 9.07 -5.76 -1.23
N ILE A 139 7.91 -5.11 -1.26
CA ILE A 139 7.31 -4.54 -2.46
C ILE A 139 6.95 -3.07 -2.22
N THR A 140 7.13 -2.26 -3.26
CA THR A 140 6.65 -0.87 -3.34
C THR A 140 5.89 -0.71 -4.64
N TYR A 141 4.65 -0.26 -4.59
CA TYR A 141 3.83 -0.04 -5.78
C TYR A 141 4.38 1.13 -6.59
N ILE A 142 4.44 0.97 -7.92
CA ILE A 142 4.85 2.03 -8.84
C ILE A 142 3.59 2.60 -9.48
N ASP A 143 3.20 3.79 -9.04
CA ASP A 143 2.02 4.46 -9.60
C ASP A 143 2.35 5.08 -10.96
N ARG A 144 1.76 4.53 -12.03
CA ARG A 144 1.93 5.03 -13.41
C ARG A 144 0.86 6.03 -13.83
N ASP A 145 -0.05 6.45 -12.92
CA ASP A 145 -1.02 7.49 -13.25
C ASP A 145 -0.31 8.81 -13.60
N SER A 146 -0.77 9.46 -14.67
CA SER A 146 -0.20 10.72 -15.17
C SER A 146 -0.25 11.85 -14.12
N GLU A 147 -1.23 11.80 -13.22
CA GLU A 147 -1.42 12.79 -12.15
C GLU A 147 -0.37 12.69 -11.04
N THR A 148 0.08 11.48 -10.69
CA THR A 148 1.14 11.26 -9.69
C THR A 148 2.50 11.59 -10.25
N LEU A 149 2.77 11.21 -11.50
CA LEU A 149 3.98 11.65 -12.20
C LEU A 149 4.05 13.18 -12.29
N PHE A 150 2.91 13.85 -12.48
CA PHE A 150 2.86 15.31 -12.49
C PHE A 150 3.11 15.91 -11.11
N LYS A 151 2.49 15.36 -10.05
CA LYS A 151 2.74 15.80 -8.65
C LYS A 151 4.18 15.55 -8.21
N GLU A 152 4.77 14.42 -8.55
CA GLU A 152 6.19 14.14 -8.27
C GLU A 152 7.12 15.07 -9.06
N LYS A 153 6.85 15.30 -10.36
CA LYS A 153 7.60 16.30 -11.15
C LYS A 153 7.47 17.69 -10.54
N GLN A 154 6.29 18.09 -10.08
CA GLN A 154 6.11 19.38 -9.40
C GLN A 154 6.88 19.44 -8.08
N LYS A 155 6.84 18.38 -7.25
CA LYS A 155 7.56 18.32 -5.98
C LYS A 155 9.08 18.37 -6.21
N ASN A 156 9.60 17.63 -7.18
CA ASN A 156 11.02 17.69 -7.55
C ASN A 156 11.41 19.05 -8.16
N LYS A 157 10.53 19.71 -8.91
CA LYS A 157 10.77 21.08 -9.37
C LYS A 157 10.83 22.08 -8.23
N ARG A 158 9.95 21.96 -7.23
CA ARG A 158 9.98 22.80 -6.02
C ARG A 158 11.26 22.58 -5.23
N LEU A 159 11.60 21.33 -4.91
CA LEU A 159 12.86 20.99 -4.22
C LEU A 159 14.09 21.55 -4.95
N ARG A 160 14.13 21.45 -6.29
CA ARG A 160 15.23 22.04 -7.07
C ARG A 160 15.24 23.56 -7.02
N ALA A 161 14.08 24.20 -7.03
CA ALA A 161 13.99 25.65 -6.89
C ALA A 161 14.44 26.11 -5.50
N ASP A 162 14.00 25.41 -4.45
CA ASP A 162 14.36 25.67 -3.06
C ASP A 162 15.89 25.57 -2.86
N ILE A 163 16.54 24.52 -3.40
CA ILE A 163 18.01 24.38 -3.36
C ILE A 163 18.72 25.55 -4.05
N VAL A 164 18.21 25.98 -5.22
CA VAL A 164 18.79 27.10 -5.96
C VAL A 164 18.60 28.43 -5.23
N GLU A 165 17.47 28.62 -4.54
CA GLU A 165 17.26 29.80 -3.68
C GLU A 165 18.15 29.77 -2.44
N GLU A 166 18.31 28.61 -1.82
CA GLU A 166 19.18 28.42 -0.66
C GLU A 166 20.65 28.70 -1.00
N GLU A 167 21.15 28.22 -2.15
CA GLU A 167 22.50 28.55 -2.64
C GLU A 167 22.69 30.05 -2.90
N LYS A 168 21.65 30.74 -3.39
CA LYS A 168 21.69 32.21 -3.60
C LYS A 168 21.70 32.94 -2.27
N GLN A 169 20.86 32.53 -1.32
CA GLN A 169 20.83 33.11 0.03
C GLN A 169 22.16 32.91 0.75
N GLU A 170 22.77 31.72 0.68
CA GLU A 170 24.08 31.46 1.28
C GLU A 170 25.16 32.37 0.70
N ARG A 171 25.14 32.61 -0.62
CA ARG A 171 26.08 33.52 -1.28
C ARG A 171 25.90 34.98 -0.84
N GLU A 172 24.65 35.43 -0.69
CA GLU A 172 24.35 36.79 -0.23
C GLU A 172 24.78 36.99 1.23
N ILE A 173 24.50 36.01 2.10
CA ILE A 173 24.91 36.01 3.51
C ILE A 173 26.43 36.05 3.62
N ARG A 174 27.17 35.20 2.88
CA ARG A 174 28.65 35.24 2.87
C ARG A 174 29.19 36.60 2.50
N ARG A 175 28.58 37.25 1.50
CA ARG A 175 29.01 38.59 1.06
C ARG A 175 28.74 39.66 2.12
N GLN A 176 27.67 39.54 2.88
CA GLN A 176 27.38 40.44 4.00
C GLN A 176 28.35 40.23 5.17
N ILE A 177 28.70 38.98 5.48
CA ILE A 177 29.71 38.64 6.50
C ILE A 177 31.07 39.20 6.12
N GLU A 178 31.53 39.00 4.87
CA GLU A 178 32.82 39.51 4.40
C GLU A 178 32.89 41.05 4.46
N LYS A 179 31.80 41.73 4.08
CA LYS A 179 31.70 43.19 4.23
C LYS A 179 31.73 43.63 5.70
N ALA A 180 31.05 42.90 6.59
CA ALA A 180 31.05 43.19 8.01
C ALA A 180 32.43 42.96 8.65
N GLU A 181 33.15 41.89 8.27
CA GLU A 181 34.53 41.64 8.68
C GLU A 181 35.50 42.72 8.19
N GLN A 182 35.33 43.23 6.96
CA GLN A 182 36.15 44.33 6.44
C GLN A 182 35.84 45.69 7.09
N LEU A 183 34.61 45.87 7.58
CA LEU A 183 34.18 47.08 8.30
C LEU A 183 34.45 47.00 9.82
N MET A 184 34.82 45.83 10.36
CA MET A 184 35.34 45.73 11.73
C MET A 184 36.79 46.22 11.76
N PRO A 185 37.10 47.32 12.48
CA PRO A 185 38.47 47.79 12.63
C PRO A 185 39.29 46.76 13.42
N LEU A 186 40.56 46.59 13.03
CA LEU A 186 41.58 45.94 13.86
C LEU A 186 41.78 46.72 15.17
N THR A 187 40.93 46.48 16.17
CA THR A 187 41.25 46.75 17.57
C THR A 187 41.56 45.42 18.23
N LYS A 188 42.80 44.98 18.04
CA LYS A 188 43.42 44.00 18.93
C LYS A 188 44.19 44.80 19.99
N GLY A 189 43.59 44.95 21.17
CA GLY A 189 44.14 45.56 22.37
C GLY A 189 43.20 45.26 23.54
N GLU A 190 43.75 44.87 24.68
CA GLU A 190 43.15 44.04 25.74
C GLU A 190 41.99 44.65 26.56
N GLU A 191 41.38 43.76 27.36
CA GLU A 191 40.39 43.96 28.45
C GLU A 191 38.90 43.99 28.02
N ALA A 192 37.94 43.27 28.59
CA ALA A 192 37.87 42.41 29.77
C ALA A 192 36.67 41.43 29.64
N GLU A 193 36.66 40.41 30.51
CA GLU A 193 35.60 39.41 30.64
C GLU A 193 34.19 39.98 30.95
N LYS A 194 33.19 39.13 30.65
CA LYS A 194 31.80 39.07 31.15
C LYS A 194 30.80 40.07 30.57
N GLU A 195 29.94 39.57 29.68
CA GLU A 195 28.53 39.39 30.01
C GLU A 195 27.86 38.36 29.09
N LYS A 196 27.20 37.36 29.70
CA LYS A 196 26.28 36.46 29.01
C LYS A 196 25.02 37.27 28.67
N GLY A 197 24.94 37.82 27.46
CA GLY A 197 23.75 38.46 26.92
C GLY A 197 22.76 37.43 26.38
N GLU A 198 21.55 37.46 26.89
CA GLU A 198 20.41 36.59 26.60
C GLU A 198 20.03 36.54 25.10
N PRO A 199 19.47 35.41 24.61
CA PRO A 199 18.91 35.36 23.26
C PRO A 199 17.70 36.28 23.12
N LEU A 200 17.70 37.12 22.08
CA LEU A 200 16.56 37.99 21.74
C LEU A 200 15.28 37.15 21.58
N PRO A 201 14.13 37.57 22.15
CA PRO A 201 12.88 36.85 21.98
C PRO A 201 12.36 37.07 20.56
N LEU A 202 12.17 35.98 19.81
CA LEU A 202 11.29 35.99 18.63
C LEU A 202 9.90 36.43 19.10
N SER A 203 9.44 37.58 18.61
CA SER A 203 8.06 38.03 18.78
C SER A 203 7.13 37.02 18.11
N LYS A 204 6.34 36.31 18.94
CA LYS A 204 5.23 35.48 18.45
C LYS A 204 4.17 36.40 17.83
N PRO A 205 3.54 36.03 16.71
CA PRO A 205 2.41 36.78 16.18
C PRO A 205 1.24 36.73 17.19
N ASP A 206 0.58 37.88 17.32
CA ASP A 206 -0.53 38.17 18.21
C ASP A 206 -1.66 37.13 18.07
N ASN A 207 -1.97 36.45 19.17
CA ASN A 207 -3.08 35.50 19.25
C ASN A 207 -4.37 36.29 19.48
N GLY A 208 -4.85 36.95 18.43
CA GLY A 208 -6.16 37.58 18.38
C GLY A 208 -7.24 36.54 18.62
N LYS A 209 -7.95 36.67 19.75
CA LYS A 209 -9.12 35.86 20.09
C LYS A 209 -10.20 36.05 19.03
N ILE A 210 -10.39 35.03 18.19
CA ILE A 210 -11.58 34.90 17.36
C ILE A 210 -12.70 34.45 18.30
N ALA A 211 -13.54 35.40 18.72
CA ALA A 211 -14.78 35.10 19.42
C ALA A 211 -15.80 34.59 18.40
N PHE A 212 -16.30 33.37 18.59
CA PHE A 212 -17.53 32.91 17.95
C PHE A 212 -18.70 33.36 18.82
N ALA A 213 -19.58 34.17 18.24
CA ALA A 213 -20.97 34.35 18.67
C ALA A 213 -21.86 33.54 17.72
#